data_AF-A0ABD4RR67-F1
#
_entry.id   AF-A0ABD4RR67-F1
#
_cell.length_a   1.000
_cell.length_b   1.000
_cell.length_c   1.000
_cell.angle_alpha   90.00
_cell.angle_beta   90.00
_cell.angle_gamma   90.00
#
_symmetry.space_group_name_H-M   'P 1'
#
loop_
_entity.id
_entity.type
_entity.pdbx_description
1 polymer ?
#
loop_
_entity_poly.entity_id
_entity_poly.type
_entity_poly.pdbx_seq_one_letter_code
_entity_poly.pdbx_strand_id
1 'polypeptide(L)'
;MINAVIIDEKDNVAVAIETISKNSEINFKLKDKTIKTITALDDITIYHKLAIKDMSEGDKVTKYGEHIGEANQEIKIGQHVHTHNVKSVREDLDKQIVSNI
;
A
#
# COMPACT_ATOMS: atom_id res chain seq x y z
N MET A 1 11.59 3.41 -15.66
CA MET A 1 10.37 4.24 -15.88
C MET A 1 9.51 4.16 -14.64
N ILE A 2 8.64 5.13 -14.36
CA ILE A 2 7.68 5.02 -13.25
C ILE A 2 6.61 4.00 -13.63
N ASN A 3 6.38 3.02 -12.76
CA ASN A 3 5.42 1.93 -12.98
C ASN A 3 4.51 1.66 -11.77
N ALA A 4 4.64 2.47 -10.70
CA ALA A 4 3.67 2.51 -9.61
C ALA A 4 3.43 3.95 -9.13
N VAL A 5 2.24 4.17 -8.56
CA VAL A 5 1.79 5.48 -8.08
C VAL A 5 1.45 5.42 -6.60
N ILE A 6 2.00 6.37 -5.85
CA ILE A 6 1.64 6.72 -4.46
C ILE A 6 0.95 8.08 -4.50
N ILE A 7 -0.07 8.31 -3.66
CA ILE A 7 -0.86 9.54 -3.69
C ILE A 7 -0.55 10.42 -2.47
N ASP A 8 -0.51 9.82 -1.28
CA ASP A 8 -0.26 10.52 -0.03
C ASP A 8 1.03 10.05 0.64
N GLU A 9 1.67 10.92 1.42
CA GLU A 9 2.91 10.60 2.15
C GLU A 9 2.69 9.58 3.29
N LYS A 10 1.46 9.49 3.79
CA LYS A 10 1.04 8.50 4.78
C LYS A 10 0.83 7.12 4.18
N ASP A 11 0.72 7.01 2.85
CA ASP A 11 0.49 5.72 2.20
C ASP A 11 1.62 4.73 2.54
N ASN A 12 1.22 3.47 2.72
CA ASN A 12 2.14 2.33 2.82
C ASN A 12 1.95 1.33 1.69
N VAL A 13 1.09 1.66 0.73
CA VAL A 13 0.93 0.95 -0.54
C VAL A 13 1.04 1.90 -1.72
N ALA A 14 1.49 1.37 -2.85
CA ALA A 14 1.39 2.02 -4.16
C ALA A 14 0.48 1.19 -5.07
N VAL A 15 0.00 1.78 -6.17
CA VAL A 15 -0.81 1.10 -7.20
C VAL A 15 0.04 0.91 -8.45
N ALA A 16 0.11 -0.32 -8.96
CA ALA A 16 0.79 -0.60 -10.22
C ALA A 16 0.04 0.03 -11.41
N ILE A 17 0.75 0.68 -12.32
CA ILE A 17 0.19 1.27 -13.55
C ILE A 17 0.55 0.49 -14.82
N GLU A 18 1.20 -0.66 -14.63
CA GLU A 18 1.43 -1.73 -15.61
C GLU A 18 1.52 -3.06 -14.85
N THR A 19 1.56 -4.19 -15.55
CA THR A 19 1.86 -5.48 -14.92
C THR A 19 3.34 -5.51 -14.53
N ILE A 20 3.63 -5.88 -13.28
CA ILE A 20 5.00 -5.96 -12.76
C ILE A 20 5.29 -7.43 -12.42
N SER A 21 6.30 -8.01 -13.05
CA SER A 21 6.71 -9.39 -12.76
C SER A 21 7.54 -9.46 -11.48
N LYS A 22 7.46 -10.59 -10.77
CA LYS A 22 8.33 -10.90 -9.64
C LYS A 22 9.80 -10.67 -9.98
N ASN A 23 10.56 -10.15 -9.02
CA ASN A 23 11.96 -9.73 -9.11
C ASN A 23 12.23 -8.52 -10.02
N SER A 24 11.21 -7.91 -10.63
CA SER A 24 11.37 -6.66 -11.39
C SER A 24 11.44 -5.45 -10.46
N GLU A 25 11.95 -4.35 -10.97
CA GLU A 25 11.95 -3.07 -10.26
C GLU A 25 10.57 -2.42 -10.26
N ILE A 26 10.15 -1.96 -9.08
CA ILE A 26 9.02 -1.06 -8.89
C ILE A 26 9.60 0.32 -8.63
N ASN A 27 9.23 1.27 -9.48
CA ASN A 27 9.69 2.64 -9.46
C ASN A 27 8.49 3.56 -9.27
N PHE A 28 8.49 4.35 -8.20
CA PHE A 28 7.43 5.30 -7.88
C PHE A 28 8.00 6.63 -7.40
N LYS A 29 7.24 7.70 -7.60
CA LYS A 29 7.65 9.06 -7.28
C LYS A 29 7.03 9.50 -5.97
N LEU A 30 7.85 9.98 -5.04
CA LEU A 30 7.42 10.56 -3.78
C LEU A 30 6.97 12.02 -3.97
N LYS A 31 6.31 12.59 -2.95
CA LYS A 31 5.76 13.96 -2.97
C LYS A 31 6.83 15.04 -3.19
N ASP A 32 8.05 14.81 -2.69
CA ASP A 32 9.23 15.65 -2.88
C ASP A 32 9.86 15.53 -4.29
N LYS A 33 9.24 14.74 -5.17
CA LYS A 33 9.67 14.39 -6.53
C LYS A 33 10.83 13.40 -6.61
N THR A 34 11.32 12.88 -5.50
CA THR A 34 12.32 11.81 -5.46
C THR A 34 11.74 10.51 -6.03
N ILE A 35 12.53 9.76 -6.78
CA ILE A 35 12.15 8.43 -7.27
C ILE A 35 12.68 7.39 -6.29
N LYS A 36 11.80 6.52 -5.80
CA LYS A 36 12.18 5.36 -5.00
C LYS A 36 12.03 4.09 -5.84
N THR A 37 13.03 3.23 -5.74
CA THR A 37 13.08 1.93 -6.42
C THR A 37 13.09 0.83 -5.37
N ILE A 38 12.22 -0.18 -5.54
CA ILE A 38 12.16 -1.38 -4.72
C ILE A 38 12.02 -2.62 -5.64
N THR A 39 12.24 -3.81 -5.10
CA THR A 39 12.08 -5.06 -5.87
C THR A 39 10.71 -5.68 -5.61
N ALA A 40 10.02 -6.10 -6.67
CA ALA A 40 8.77 -6.86 -6.57
C ALA A 40 9.05 -8.26 -6.01
N LEU A 41 8.31 -8.66 -4.97
CA LEU A 41 8.43 -10.00 -4.38
C LEU A 41 7.41 -11.00 -4.95
N ASP A 42 6.39 -10.49 -5.64
CA ASP A 42 5.32 -11.23 -6.29
C ASP A 42 5.06 -10.67 -7.70
N ASP A 43 4.33 -11.41 -8.52
CA ASP A 43 3.70 -10.83 -9.72
C ASP A 43 2.54 -9.92 -9.30
N ILE A 44 2.51 -8.70 -9.83
CA ILE A 44 1.53 -7.67 -9.50
C ILE A 44 0.75 -7.33 -10.77
N THR A 45 -0.55 -7.61 -10.75
CA THR A 45 -1.48 -7.21 -11.81
C THR A 45 -1.59 -5.69 -11.88
N ILE A 46 -1.71 -5.13 -13.08
CA ILE A 46 -2.02 -3.71 -13.25
C ILE A 46 -3.22 -3.28 -12.39
N TYR A 47 -3.15 -2.10 -11.80
CA TYR A 47 -4.11 -1.51 -10.87
C TYR A 47 -4.23 -2.17 -9.50
N HIS A 48 -3.50 -3.26 -9.23
CA HIS A 48 -3.42 -3.82 -7.90
C HIS A 48 -2.43 -3.05 -7.02
N LYS A 49 -2.54 -3.25 -5.71
CA LYS A 49 -1.69 -2.57 -4.74
C LYS A 49 -0.43 -3.39 -4.47
N LEU A 50 0.65 -2.72 -4.14
CA LEU A 50 1.89 -3.31 -3.65
C LEU A 50 2.36 -2.57 -2.39
N ALA A 51 3.04 -3.26 -1.49
CA ALA A 51 3.57 -2.66 -0.28
C ALA A 51 4.83 -1.84 -0.57
N ILE A 52 4.92 -0.63 0.00
CA ILE A 52 6.11 0.25 -0.10
C ILE A 52 6.87 0.39 1.23
N LYS A 53 6.38 -0.30 2.26
CA LYS A 53 6.91 -0.46 3.62
C LYS A 53 6.53 -1.86 4.12
N ASP A 54 7.32 -2.40 5.04
CA ASP A 54 6.93 -3.61 5.76
C ASP A 54 5.72 -3.32 6.66
N MET A 55 4.83 -4.30 6.79
CA MET A 55 3.66 -4.28 7.66
C MET A 55 3.56 -5.61 8.39
N SER A 56 3.44 -5.57 9.71
CA SER A 56 3.14 -6.74 10.54
C SER A 56 1.64 -7.07 10.47
N GLU A 57 1.26 -8.28 10.90
CA GLU A 57 -0.17 -8.60 11.07
C GLU A 57 -0.84 -7.58 12.00
N GLY A 58 -2.02 -7.09 11.60
CA GLY A 58 -2.79 -6.06 12.31
C GLY A 58 -2.38 -4.63 11.97
N ASP A 59 -1.27 -4.40 11.27
CA ASP A 59 -0.89 -3.06 10.84
C ASP A 59 -1.93 -2.49 9.85
N LYS A 60 -2.18 -1.19 9.96
CA LYS A 60 -3.07 -0.47 9.05
C LYS A 60 -2.52 -0.50 7.64
N VAL A 61 -3.37 -0.75 6.66
CA VAL A 61 -3.12 -0.51 5.24
C VAL A 61 -3.67 0.88 4.91
N THR A 62 -2.82 1.78 4.44
CA THR A 62 -3.14 3.19 4.21
C THR A 62 -3.00 3.55 2.73
N LYS A 63 -4.07 4.09 2.16
CA LYS A 63 -4.13 4.58 0.79
C LYS A 63 -4.90 5.88 0.73
N TYR A 64 -4.43 6.85 -0.06
CA TYR A 64 -5.00 8.20 -0.11
C TYR A 64 -4.92 8.93 1.24
N GLY A 65 -3.98 8.54 2.10
CA GLY A 65 -3.86 9.05 3.46
C GLY A 65 -4.85 8.45 4.46
N GLU A 66 -5.74 7.56 4.01
CA GLU A 66 -6.81 6.97 4.80
C GLU A 66 -6.57 5.49 5.10
N HIS A 67 -7.10 5.04 6.23
CA HIS A 67 -7.06 3.64 6.63
C HIS A 67 -8.12 2.84 5.85
N ILE A 68 -7.67 1.87 5.05
CA ILE A 68 -8.53 1.10 4.14
C ILE A 68 -8.71 -0.37 4.54
N GLY A 69 -8.11 -0.77 5.66
CA GLY A 69 -8.08 -2.15 6.14
C GLY A 69 -6.81 -2.42 6.92
N GLU A 70 -6.64 -3.66 7.37
CA GLU A 70 -5.48 -4.09 8.15
C GLU A 70 -4.83 -5.30 7.48
N ALA A 71 -3.52 -5.44 7.62
CA ALA A 71 -2.81 -6.64 7.21
C ALA A 71 -3.32 -7.84 8.04
N ASN A 72 -3.63 -8.95 7.39
CA ASN A 72 -4.06 -10.19 8.08
C ASN A 72 -2.91 -11.18 8.31
N GLN A 73 -1.71 -10.81 7.87
CA GLN A 73 -0.46 -11.53 7.99
C GLN A 73 0.68 -10.51 7.79
N GLU A 74 1.93 -10.94 7.95
CA GLU A 74 3.08 -10.10 7.59
C GLU A 74 3.09 -9.81 6.07
N ILE A 75 3.30 -8.54 5.71
CA ILE A 75 3.44 -8.07 4.32
C ILE A 75 4.77 -7.31 4.20
N LYS A 76 5.70 -7.83 3.41
CA LYS A 76 6.98 -7.21 3.11
C LYS A 76 6.86 -6.19 1.98
N ILE A 77 7.75 -5.20 2.01
CA ILE A 77 7.95 -4.27 0.90
C ILE A 77 8.11 -5.02 -0.43
N GLY A 78 7.37 -4.58 -1.44
CA GLY A 78 7.36 -5.21 -2.77
C GLY A 78 6.38 -6.37 -2.94
N GLN A 79 5.68 -6.82 -1.89
CA GLN A 79 4.63 -7.84 -2.02
C GLN A 79 3.32 -7.26 -2.58
N HIS A 80 2.55 -8.14 -3.22
CA HIS A 80 1.21 -7.82 -3.72
C HIS A 80 0.21 -7.67 -2.57
N VAL A 81 -0.49 -6.55 -2.49
CA VAL A 81 -1.47 -6.24 -1.43
C VAL A 81 -2.89 -6.34 -1.97
N HIS A 82 -3.63 -7.35 -1.52
CA HIS A 82 -5.00 -7.62 -1.95
C HIS A 82 -5.83 -8.29 -0.85
N THR A 83 -7.08 -8.64 -1.16
CA THR A 83 -8.02 -9.35 -0.26
C THR A 83 -7.49 -10.64 0.38
N HIS A 84 -6.44 -11.26 -0.15
CA HIS A 84 -5.85 -12.46 0.45
C HIS A 84 -4.98 -12.12 1.68
N ASN A 85 -4.35 -10.94 1.71
CA ASN A 85 -3.48 -10.49 2.80
C ASN A 85 -3.97 -9.23 3.54
N VAL A 86 -5.12 -8.68 3.15
CA VAL A 86 -5.77 -7.54 3.81
C VAL A 86 -7.19 -7.90 4.22
N LYS A 87 -7.50 -7.69 5.50
CA LYS A 87 -8.88 -7.71 6.01
C LYS A 87 -9.48 -6.31 5.90
N SER A 88 -10.69 -6.23 5.35
CA SER A 88 -11.44 -4.97 5.29
C SER A 88 -11.87 -4.58 6.70
N VAL A 89 -11.59 -3.34 7.10
CA VAL A 89 -12.04 -2.78 8.37
C VAL A 89 -13.01 -1.65 8.05
N ARG A 90 -14.21 -1.74 8.60
CA ARG A 90 -15.18 -0.64 8.54
C ARG A 90 -14.88 0.30 9.70
N GLU A 91 -14.55 1.55 9.40
CA GLU A 91 -14.37 2.55 10.44
C GLU A 91 -15.71 2.89 11.09
N ASP A 92 -15.71 2.95 12.42
CA ASP A 92 -16.83 3.40 13.24
C ASP A 92 -16.70 4.92 13.41
N LEU A 93 -17.13 5.66 12.38
CA LEU A 93 -16.99 7.12 12.30
C LEU A 93 -17.67 7.85 13.47
N ASP A 94 -18.66 7.23 14.10
CA ASP A 94 -19.38 7.80 15.24
C ASP A 94 -18.47 7.92 16.48
N LYS A 95 -17.48 7.04 16.64
CA LYS A 95 -16.53 7.10 17.77
C LYS A 95 -15.49 8.21 17.64
N GLN A 96 -15.09 8.59 16.43
CA GLN A 96 -14.11 9.67 16.21
C GLN A 96 -14.67 11.06 16.51
N ILE A 97 -15.98 11.26 16.36
CA ILE A 97 -16.62 12.55 16.64
C ILE A 97 -16.62 12.83 18.15
N VAL A 98 -16.79 11.81 18.98
CA VAL A 98 -16.88 11.96 20.45
C VAL A 98 -15.50 12.17 21.09
N SER A 99 -14.41 11.68 20.49
CA SER A 99 -13.05 11.86 21.04
C SER A 99 -12.43 13.22 20.78
N ASN A 100 -13.06 14.06 19.95
CA ASN A 100 -12.57 15.40 19.58
C ASN A 100 -13.39 16.54 20.23
N ILE A 101 -14.22 16.22 21.22
CA ILE A 101 -14.97 17.17 22.07
C ILE A 101 -14.50 16.97 23.51
#